data_AF-A0A1F1ZKX5-F1
#
_entry.id   AF-A0A1F1ZKX5-F1
#
_cell.length_a   1.000
_cell.length_b   1.000
_cell.length_c   1.000
_cell.angle_alpha   90.00
_cell.angle_beta   90.00
_cell.angle_gamma   90.00
#
_symmetry.space_group_name_H-M   'P 1'
#
loop_
_entity.id
_entity.type
_entity.pdbx_description
1 polymer ?
#
loop_
_entity_poly.entity_id
_entity_poly.type
_entity_poly.pdbx_seq_one_letter_code
_entity_poly.pdbx_strand_id
1 'polypeptide(L)'
;MPIKALLTPVGGAAARRADIAHSTTTPTGAAMPETDTSGIECIFQVTNIFGEGRTESASNAEVFQGALEELENVASDVLIGTGEAHLDSRLAAASGAAHLLVISTDADEKLATLTRRQLEAKGAEVHGVIREEELAQTLSGIRGADKREPQIGPELFELNLLRQAKAKRTHIVLPEGEDDRILEAAHQLLADDVCELTILGNPDDISTRAANNGWDISAAHVADPTQGEQLEQFAQDFYELRKHKGISIEDARATMQDISYYATMMVHKGLADGMVSGAAHTTAHTIKPSFQIIKTAPGSSVVSSIFLLVMDGVLWAFGDCAVNPNPTPDQLAEIAAVSAHTAAQFGIEPKVAMLSYSTGTSGSGPDVQAVAEAVAKAKETFASVQFEGPIQFDAAVVESVGQKKMPGSNVAGHANVFIFPDLNSGNIAYKAVQRTAGALAVGPILQGLNKPVNDLSRGATVPDIVNTVAITAIQAQA
;
A
#
# COMPACT_ATOMS: atom_id res chain seq x y z
N MET A 1 4.88 19.98 5.44
CA MET A 1 6.30 20.09 5.84
C MET A 1 6.93 21.34 5.22
N PRO A 2 7.74 22.11 5.98
CA PRO A 2 8.40 23.35 5.52
C PRO A 2 9.65 23.12 4.65
N ILE A 3 10.12 21.88 4.58
CA ILE A 3 11.39 21.51 3.95
C ILE A 3 11.37 21.80 2.45
N LYS A 4 12.41 22.49 1.97
CA LYS A 4 12.63 22.83 0.56
C LYS A 4 13.81 22.10 -0.05
N ALA A 5 14.79 21.66 0.75
CA ALA A 5 15.94 20.90 0.26
C ALA A 5 16.40 19.82 1.25
N LEU A 6 16.82 18.68 0.70
CA LEU A 6 17.47 17.57 1.40
C LEU A 6 18.83 17.31 0.74
N LEU A 7 19.88 17.40 1.53
CA LEU A 7 21.28 17.31 1.13
C LEU A 7 21.84 15.93 1.49
N THR A 8 22.19 15.11 0.50
CA THR A 8 22.86 13.82 0.73
C THR A 8 24.37 13.99 0.58
N PRO A 9 25.15 13.81 1.64
CA PRO A 9 26.61 13.81 1.54
C PRO A 9 27.09 12.61 0.73
N VAL A 10 27.92 12.83 -0.28
CA VAL A 10 28.51 11.75 -1.09
C VAL A 10 29.94 11.46 -0.64
N GLY A 11 30.12 10.25 -0.06
CA GLY A 11 31.38 9.65 0.40
C GLY A 11 31.41 9.36 1.91
N GLY A 12 32.56 8.96 2.48
CA GLY A 12 32.71 8.49 3.87
C GLY A 12 31.95 9.32 4.92
N ALA A 13 30.87 8.74 5.45
CA ALA A 13 29.73 9.43 6.06
C ALA A 13 29.95 10.05 7.45
N ALA A 14 31.00 9.67 8.19
CA ALA A 14 31.19 10.10 9.59
C ALA A 14 31.99 11.40 9.75
N ALA A 15 33.01 11.62 8.92
CA ALA A 15 33.85 12.82 9.00
C ALA A 15 33.20 14.06 8.34
N ARG A 16 32.41 13.84 7.28
CA ARG A 16 31.93 14.92 6.39
C ARG A 16 30.67 15.64 6.86
N ARG A 17 29.84 14.99 7.70
CA ARG A 17 28.64 15.62 8.28
C ARG A 17 28.99 16.84 9.13
N ALA A 18 30.12 16.79 9.83
CA ALA A 18 30.62 17.92 10.61
C ALA A 18 31.06 19.09 9.70
N ASP A 19 31.71 18.80 8.57
CA ASP A 19 32.21 19.83 7.64
C ASP A 19 31.07 20.56 6.91
N ILE A 20 30.03 19.84 6.47
CA ILE A 20 28.83 20.45 5.85
C ILE A 20 28.05 21.30 6.86
N ALA A 21 27.90 20.82 8.10
CA ALA A 21 27.25 21.59 9.17
C ALA A 21 28.07 22.85 9.52
N HIS A 22 29.40 22.79 9.42
CA HIS A 22 30.28 23.93 9.69
C HIS A 22 30.29 24.95 8.54
N SER A 23 30.28 24.50 7.28
CA SER A 23 30.25 25.39 6.10
C SER A 23 28.92 26.14 5.94
N THR A 24 27.83 25.57 6.44
CA THR A 24 26.49 26.21 6.45
C THR A 24 26.28 27.20 7.60
N THR A 25 27.10 27.14 8.65
CA THR A 25 26.97 27.98 9.86
C THR A 25 28.01 29.09 9.97
N THR A 26 29.05 29.10 9.14
CA THR A 26 30.16 30.07 9.24
C THR A 26 30.08 31.13 8.14
N PRO A 27 29.98 32.43 8.47
CA PRO A 27 30.13 33.51 7.48
C PRO A 27 31.62 33.60 7.11
N THR A 28 32.02 32.96 6.02
CA THR A 28 33.40 33.07 5.52
C THR A 28 33.62 34.48 4.95
N GLY A 29 34.65 35.14 5.49
CA GLY A 29 34.96 36.55 5.26
C GLY A 29 35.33 36.88 3.82
N ALA A 30 34.33 37.20 3.02
CA ALA A 30 34.41 38.14 1.90
C ALA A 30 33.00 38.75 1.76
N ALA A 31 32.92 40.08 1.72
CA ALA A 31 31.65 40.81 1.73
C ALA A 31 30.71 40.32 0.61
N MET A 32 29.70 39.54 0.99
CA MET A 32 28.53 39.16 0.22
C MET A 32 27.30 39.77 0.90
N PRO A 33 26.25 40.15 0.14
CA PRO A 33 25.06 40.76 0.71
C PRO A 33 24.42 39.79 1.71
N GLU A 34 23.91 40.33 2.83
CA GLU A 34 23.33 39.60 3.97
C GLU A 34 22.44 38.43 3.51
N THR A 35 23.00 37.22 3.40
CA THR A 35 22.24 35.99 3.25
C THR A 35 21.94 35.48 4.64
N ASP A 36 20.65 35.50 4.98
CA ASP A 36 20.10 34.97 6.21
C ASP A 36 20.41 33.46 6.35
N THR A 37 21.45 33.15 7.14
CA THR A 37 21.82 31.78 7.53
C THR A 37 21.08 31.31 8.79
N SER A 38 20.15 32.10 9.32
CA SER A 38 19.28 31.63 10.40
C SER A 38 18.33 30.56 9.83
N GLY A 39 18.29 29.39 10.47
CA GLY A 39 17.39 28.29 10.10
C GLY A 39 17.98 27.18 9.22
N ILE A 40 19.26 26.84 9.35
CA ILE A 40 19.80 25.54 8.87
C ILE A 40 20.01 24.65 10.11
N GLU A 41 19.08 23.73 10.36
CA GLU A 41 19.23 22.75 11.45
C GLU A 41 19.77 21.43 10.88
N CYS A 42 20.92 20.99 11.41
CA CYS A 42 21.50 19.69 11.07
C CYS A 42 20.84 18.61 11.93
N ILE A 43 19.79 17.97 11.42
CA ILE A 43 19.08 16.91 12.14
C ILE A 43 19.04 15.67 11.25
N PHE A 44 20.03 14.78 11.37
CA PHE A 44 19.91 13.34 11.05
C PHE A 44 21.17 12.62 11.56
N GLN A 45 21.15 12.24 12.84
CA GLN A 45 22.06 11.19 13.31
C GLN A 45 21.40 9.84 13.03
N VAL A 46 22.15 8.89 12.45
CA VAL A 46 21.65 7.51 12.26
C VAL A 46 21.23 6.89 13.61
N THR A 47 21.79 7.38 14.73
CA THR A 47 21.39 7.01 16.09
C THR A 47 19.99 7.49 16.50
N ASN A 48 19.42 8.52 15.87
CA ASN A 48 18.07 9.01 16.20
C ASN A 48 16.95 8.16 15.58
N ILE A 49 17.18 7.60 14.39
CA ILE A 49 16.21 6.74 13.69
C ILE A 49 15.90 5.47 14.52
N PHE A 50 16.93 4.94 15.19
CA PHE A 50 16.78 3.77 16.06
C PHE A 50 16.38 4.15 17.49
N GLY A 51 16.39 5.43 17.87
CA GLY A 51 16.27 5.84 19.27
C GLY A 51 17.30 5.15 20.19
N GLU A 52 17.35 5.54 21.46
CA GLU A 52 18.00 4.70 22.47
C GLU A 52 17.10 3.49 22.76
N GLY A 53 17.09 2.48 21.87
CA GLY A 53 16.40 1.22 22.15
C GLY A 53 15.88 0.39 20.97
N ARG A 54 15.82 0.89 19.73
CA ARG A 54 15.41 0.06 18.58
C ARG A 54 16.60 -0.74 18.05
N THR A 55 16.43 -2.04 18.02
CA THR A 55 17.44 -3.06 17.68
C THR A 55 17.69 -3.12 16.17
N GLU A 56 18.72 -3.87 15.76
CA GLU A 56 19.06 -4.23 14.36
C GLU A 56 17.91 -4.88 13.55
N SER A 57 16.73 -5.05 14.15
CA SER A 57 15.53 -5.67 13.60
C SER A 57 14.50 -4.69 13.03
N ALA A 58 14.75 -3.37 13.08
CA ALA A 58 13.78 -2.38 12.59
C ALA A 58 13.58 -2.50 11.07
N SER A 59 12.33 -2.49 10.62
CA SER A 59 12.00 -2.54 9.20
C SER A 59 12.34 -1.22 8.49
N ASN A 60 12.50 -1.25 7.16
CA ASN A 60 12.73 -0.05 6.38
C ASN A 60 11.59 0.97 6.54
N ALA A 61 10.35 0.51 6.72
CA ALA A 61 9.19 1.37 6.93
C ALA A 61 9.23 2.08 8.29
N GLU A 62 9.65 1.39 9.36
CA GLU A 62 9.83 2.00 10.69
C GLU A 62 10.95 3.05 10.69
N VAL A 63 12.06 2.74 10.01
CA VAL A 63 13.17 3.68 9.79
C VAL A 63 12.69 4.91 9.03
N PHE A 64 11.92 4.70 7.96
CA PHE A 64 11.37 5.78 7.14
C PHE A 64 10.36 6.63 7.91
N GLN A 65 9.48 6.00 8.70
CA GLN A 65 8.50 6.69 9.54
C GLN A 65 9.19 7.55 10.59
N GLY A 66 10.17 7.01 11.33
CA GLY A 66 10.91 7.77 12.33
C GLY A 66 11.60 8.99 11.70
N ALA A 67 12.21 8.80 10.53
CA ALA A 67 12.78 9.92 9.79
C ALA A 67 11.70 10.94 9.39
N LEU A 68 10.57 10.51 8.84
CA LEU A 68 9.48 11.39 8.42
C LEU A 68 8.84 12.16 9.58
N GLU A 69 8.69 11.54 10.76
CA GLU A 69 8.20 12.21 11.97
C GLU A 69 9.19 13.28 12.46
N GLU A 70 10.50 13.01 12.39
CA GLU A 70 11.51 14.05 12.63
C GLU A 70 11.35 15.19 11.61
N LEU A 71 11.22 14.87 10.31
CA LEU A 71 11.01 15.84 9.22
C LEU A 71 9.78 16.74 9.46
N GLU A 72 8.69 16.19 9.98
CA GLU A 72 7.46 16.94 10.28
C GLU A 72 7.66 17.98 11.39
N ASN A 73 8.62 17.75 12.29
CA ASN A 73 8.88 18.58 13.47
C ASN A 73 10.04 19.57 13.31
N VAL A 74 10.79 19.54 12.20
CA VAL A 74 11.91 20.46 11.96
C VAL A 74 11.42 21.86 11.57
N ALA A 75 12.00 22.89 12.20
CA ALA A 75 11.70 24.30 11.89
C ALA A 75 12.49 24.85 10.69
N SER A 76 13.44 24.07 10.17
CA SER A 76 14.34 24.42 9.07
C SER A 76 13.78 24.09 7.68
N ASP A 77 14.09 24.95 6.71
CA ASP A 77 13.79 24.76 5.28
C ASP A 77 14.79 23.82 4.57
N VAL A 78 15.91 23.44 5.21
CA VAL A 78 17.00 22.67 4.59
C VAL A 78 17.50 21.59 5.54
N LEU A 79 17.71 20.38 5.02
CA LEU A 79 18.13 19.23 5.82
C LEU A 79 19.36 18.55 5.24
N ILE A 80 20.20 18.00 6.12
CA ILE A 80 21.31 17.13 5.74
C ILE A 80 20.87 15.70 6.02
N GLY A 81 20.70 14.90 4.96
CA GLY A 81 20.27 13.52 5.03
C GLY A 81 21.27 12.56 5.66
N THR A 82 20.92 11.29 5.66
CA THR A 82 21.64 10.20 6.33
C THR A 82 22.98 9.86 5.65
N GLY A 83 23.10 10.19 4.36
CA GLY A 83 24.20 9.73 3.50
C GLY A 83 23.91 8.38 2.82
N GLU A 84 22.79 7.71 3.17
CA GLU A 84 22.24 6.62 2.37
C GLU A 84 21.35 7.23 1.28
N ALA A 85 21.87 7.24 0.06
CA ALA A 85 21.31 8.06 -1.01
C ALA A 85 19.89 7.64 -1.44
N HIS A 86 19.52 6.36 -1.26
CA HIS A 86 18.21 5.85 -1.64
C HIS A 86 17.12 6.27 -0.65
N LEU A 87 17.38 6.11 0.64
CA LEU A 87 16.52 6.57 1.73
C LEU A 87 16.33 8.09 1.66
N ASP A 88 17.44 8.84 1.54
CA ASP A 88 17.42 10.28 1.45
C ASP A 88 16.61 10.78 0.25
N SER A 89 16.74 10.12 -0.90
CA SER A 89 15.97 10.47 -2.11
C SER A 89 14.47 10.29 -1.92
N ARG A 90 14.06 9.24 -1.21
CA ARG A 90 12.64 8.95 -0.95
C ARG A 90 12.06 9.87 0.11
N LEU A 91 12.84 10.26 1.12
CA LEU A 91 12.47 11.31 2.07
C LEU A 91 12.31 12.66 1.37
N ALA A 92 13.19 12.98 0.41
CA ALA A 92 13.08 14.20 -0.39
C ALA A 92 11.79 14.18 -1.24
N ALA A 93 11.52 13.07 -1.93
CA ALA A 93 10.31 12.88 -2.72
C ALA A 93 9.02 12.97 -1.87
N ALA A 94 9.00 12.31 -0.71
CA ALA A 94 7.87 12.30 0.22
C ALA A 94 7.60 13.68 0.87
N SER A 95 8.62 14.52 1.01
CA SER A 95 8.48 15.87 1.56
C SER A 95 8.23 16.95 0.48
N GLY A 96 8.44 16.61 -0.80
CA GLY A 96 8.46 17.56 -1.92
C GLY A 96 9.73 18.43 -1.94
N ALA A 97 10.79 18.01 -1.22
CA ALA A 97 12.05 18.73 -1.14
C ALA A 97 12.95 18.49 -2.36
N ALA A 98 13.84 19.44 -2.65
CA ALA A 98 14.89 19.23 -3.62
C ALA A 98 15.97 18.27 -3.09
N HIS A 99 16.23 17.18 -3.79
CA HIS A 99 17.30 16.24 -3.47
C HIS A 99 18.61 16.70 -4.12
N LEU A 100 19.59 17.04 -3.29
CA LEU A 100 20.91 17.49 -3.72
C LEU A 100 21.99 16.54 -3.22
N LEU A 101 22.84 16.07 -4.11
CA LEU A 101 24.05 15.35 -3.73
C LEU A 101 25.18 16.35 -3.45
N VAL A 102 25.79 16.28 -2.27
CA VAL A 102 26.84 17.21 -1.85
C VAL A 102 28.19 16.51 -1.93
N ILE A 103 29.14 17.11 -2.64
CA ILE A 103 30.52 16.63 -2.79
C ILE A 103 31.52 17.59 -2.14
N SER A 104 32.55 17.03 -1.52
CA SER A 104 33.62 17.80 -0.86
C SER A 104 34.91 17.79 -1.69
N THR A 105 35.15 16.76 -2.50
CA THR A 105 36.39 16.61 -3.29
C THR A 105 36.12 16.22 -4.74
N ASP A 106 37.08 16.48 -5.62
CA ASP A 106 37.04 16.03 -7.03
C ASP A 106 36.96 14.50 -7.15
N ALA A 107 37.44 13.77 -6.13
CA ALA A 107 37.36 12.31 -6.10
C ALA A 107 35.90 11.82 -5.90
N ASP A 108 35.06 12.61 -5.25
CA ASP A 108 33.66 12.28 -4.98
C ASP A 108 32.75 12.52 -6.19
N GLU A 109 33.19 13.31 -7.17
CA GLU A 109 32.38 13.66 -8.37
C GLU A 109 31.96 12.43 -9.17
N LYS A 110 32.87 11.44 -9.31
CA LYS A 110 32.57 10.16 -9.96
C LYS A 110 31.55 9.35 -9.18
N LEU A 111 31.66 9.33 -7.85
CA LEU A 111 30.73 8.62 -6.99
C LEU A 111 29.35 9.28 -7.06
N ALA A 112 29.27 10.62 -6.97
CA ALA A 112 28.02 11.35 -7.06
C ALA A 112 27.33 11.16 -8.42
N THR A 113 28.11 11.14 -9.50
CA THR A 113 27.58 10.83 -10.84
C THR A 113 27.01 9.41 -10.91
N LEU A 114 27.70 8.43 -10.31
CA LEU A 114 27.21 7.05 -10.26
C LEU A 114 25.94 6.94 -9.41
N THR A 115 25.95 7.52 -8.21
CA THR A 115 24.80 7.56 -7.30
C THR A 115 23.59 8.20 -7.97
N ARG A 116 23.78 9.37 -8.61
CA ARG A 116 22.72 10.05 -9.36
C ARG A 116 22.11 9.14 -10.44
N ARG A 117 22.94 8.49 -11.26
CA ARG A 117 22.46 7.57 -12.30
C ARG A 117 21.70 6.38 -11.72
N GLN A 118 22.14 5.84 -10.58
CA GLN A 118 21.46 4.74 -9.92
C GLN A 118 20.10 5.15 -9.36
N LEU A 119 19.99 6.36 -8.81
CA LEU A 119 18.72 6.93 -8.33
C LEU A 119 17.78 7.22 -9.50
N GLU A 120 18.25 7.92 -10.53
CA GLU A 120 17.45 8.24 -11.73
C GLU A 120 16.97 6.98 -12.46
N ALA A 121 17.78 5.92 -12.50
CA ALA A 121 17.38 4.63 -13.07
C ALA A 121 16.25 3.93 -12.29
N LYS A 122 16.05 4.33 -11.03
CA LYS A 122 14.94 3.88 -10.16
C LYS A 122 13.76 4.86 -10.15
N GLY A 123 13.80 5.90 -10.98
CA GLY A 123 12.73 6.90 -11.09
C GLY A 123 12.85 8.07 -10.11
N ALA A 124 13.90 8.11 -9.28
CA ALA A 124 14.10 9.22 -8.36
C ALA A 124 14.63 10.48 -9.06
N GLU A 125 14.16 11.65 -8.63
CA GLU A 125 14.60 12.95 -9.15
C GLU A 125 15.74 13.52 -8.30
N VAL A 126 16.92 13.66 -8.90
CA VAL A 126 18.09 14.31 -8.26
C VAL A 126 18.31 15.68 -8.90
N HIS A 127 18.10 16.75 -8.11
CA HIS A 127 18.13 18.13 -8.61
C HIS A 127 19.53 18.59 -9.01
N GLY A 128 20.55 18.10 -8.32
CA GLY A 128 21.91 18.51 -8.60
C GLY A 128 22.95 17.75 -7.81
N VAL A 129 24.17 17.81 -8.32
CA VAL A 129 25.38 17.52 -7.57
C VAL A 129 26.05 18.86 -7.35
N ILE A 130 26.29 19.22 -6.09
CA ILE A 130 26.84 20.52 -5.71
C ILE A 130 28.08 20.36 -4.84
N ARG A 131 29.02 21.29 -5.01
CA ARG A 131 30.16 21.40 -4.09
C ARG A 131 29.72 22.09 -2.81
N GLU A 132 30.33 21.73 -1.69
CA GLU A 132 30.08 22.39 -0.40
C GLU A 132 30.24 23.92 -0.48
N GLU A 133 31.21 24.38 -1.28
CA GLU A 133 31.50 25.79 -1.53
C GLU A 133 30.34 26.55 -2.21
N GLU A 134 29.51 25.84 -2.99
CA GLU A 134 28.42 26.39 -3.80
C GLU A 134 27.05 26.27 -3.10
N LEU A 135 27.02 25.67 -1.91
CA LEU A 135 25.81 25.30 -1.20
C LEU A 135 24.96 26.52 -0.83
N ALA A 136 25.57 27.56 -0.27
CA ALA A 136 24.86 28.77 0.16
C ALA A 136 24.14 29.46 -1.01
N GLN A 137 24.80 29.57 -2.16
CA GLN A 137 24.22 30.16 -3.37
C GLN A 137 23.06 29.31 -3.90
N THR A 138 23.24 27.99 -3.97
CA THR A 138 22.21 27.06 -4.46
C THR A 138 20.97 27.07 -3.58
N LEU A 139 21.15 27.04 -2.25
CA LEU A 139 20.03 27.05 -1.29
C LEU A 139 19.22 28.34 -1.37
N SER A 140 19.87 29.49 -1.61
CA SER A 140 19.17 30.77 -1.81
C SER A 140 18.19 30.71 -2.99
N GLY A 141 18.58 30.04 -4.09
CA GLY A 141 17.73 29.84 -5.26
C GLY A 141 16.56 28.89 -4.99
N ILE A 142 16.79 27.80 -4.27
CA ILE A 142 15.75 26.82 -3.93
C ILE A 142 14.73 27.40 -2.94
N ARG A 143 15.17 28.23 -1.99
CA ARG A 143 14.26 28.89 -1.04
C ARG A 143 13.20 29.76 -1.70
N GLY A 144 13.48 30.26 -2.92
CA GLY A 144 12.56 31.06 -3.74
C GLY A 144 11.77 30.29 -4.79
N ALA A 145 11.95 28.96 -4.91
CA ALA A 145 11.20 28.13 -5.84
C ALA A 145 9.85 27.67 -5.25
N ASP A 146 8.86 27.45 -6.12
CA ASP A 146 7.59 26.85 -5.71
C ASP A 146 7.81 25.43 -5.18
N LYS A 147 7.04 25.10 -4.14
CA LYS A 147 7.12 23.80 -3.48
C LYS A 147 6.61 22.71 -4.42
N ARG A 148 7.36 21.61 -4.53
CA ARG A 148 6.94 20.47 -5.36
C ARG A 148 5.85 19.67 -4.67
N GLU A 149 5.02 19.03 -5.48
CA GLU A 149 4.07 18.05 -4.98
C GLU A 149 4.82 16.84 -4.42
N PRO A 150 4.52 16.42 -3.18
CA PRO A 150 5.02 15.18 -2.62
C PRO A 150 4.69 13.98 -3.51
N GLN A 151 5.65 13.10 -3.70
CA GLN A 151 5.42 11.84 -4.40
C GLN A 151 5.15 10.72 -3.39
N ILE A 152 4.13 9.92 -3.68
CA ILE A 152 3.84 8.71 -2.91
C ILE A 152 4.76 7.61 -3.41
N GLY A 153 5.63 7.12 -2.53
CA GLY A 153 6.36 5.87 -2.70
C GLY A 153 5.88 4.81 -1.69
N PRO A 154 6.40 3.57 -1.78
CA PRO A 154 5.99 2.45 -0.93
C PRO A 154 5.88 2.73 0.58
N GLU A 155 6.90 3.24 1.27
CA GLU A 155 6.81 3.40 2.74
C GLU A 155 5.89 4.55 3.13
N LEU A 156 5.84 5.64 2.35
CA LEU A 156 4.88 6.71 2.59
C LEU A 156 3.45 6.20 2.40
N PHE A 157 3.22 5.33 1.43
CA PHE A 157 1.93 4.68 1.24
C PHE A 157 1.56 3.79 2.42
N GLU A 158 2.45 2.89 2.87
CA GLU A 158 2.21 2.03 4.03
C GLU A 158 1.95 2.85 5.30
N LEU A 159 2.73 3.91 5.53
CA LEU A 159 2.52 4.80 6.67
C LEU A 159 1.16 5.51 6.61
N ASN A 160 0.78 6.05 5.45
CA ASN A 160 -0.52 6.69 5.26
C ASN A 160 -1.66 5.69 5.45
N LEU A 161 -1.48 4.45 5.00
CA LEU A 161 -2.43 3.36 5.18
C LEU A 161 -2.66 3.08 6.67
N LEU A 162 -1.60 2.94 7.47
CA LEU A 162 -1.70 2.75 8.92
C LEU A 162 -2.35 3.95 9.61
N ARG A 163 -1.96 5.17 9.24
CA ARG A 163 -2.56 6.42 9.77
C ARG A 163 -4.07 6.48 9.48
N GLN A 164 -4.49 6.11 8.27
CA GLN A 164 -5.90 6.08 7.87
C GLN A 164 -6.66 4.99 8.62
N ALA A 165 -6.09 3.79 8.75
CA ALA A 165 -6.68 2.70 9.54
C ALA A 165 -6.87 3.10 11.02
N LYS A 166 -5.90 3.82 11.60
CA LYS A 166 -5.96 4.31 12.98
C LYS A 166 -7.00 5.42 13.21
N ALA A 167 -7.38 6.17 12.18
CA ALA A 167 -8.28 7.32 12.30
C ALA A 167 -9.65 6.97 12.90
N LYS A 168 -10.11 5.73 12.69
CA LYS A 168 -11.30 5.16 13.33
C LYS A 168 -10.99 3.72 13.70
N ARG A 169 -10.87 3.49 15.01
CA ARG A 169 -10.57 2.18 15.60
C ARG A 169 -11.68 1.18 15.26
N THR A 170 -11.38 0.27 14.33
CA THR A 170 -12.24 -0.86 13.94
C THR A 170 -11.73 -2.15 14.57
N HIS A 171 -12.59 -3.16 14.64
CA HIS A 171 -12.28 -4.46 15.21
C HIS A 171 -12.08 -5.52 14.12
N ILE A 172 -10.87 -6.07 14.00
CA ILE A 172 -10.52 -7.08 12.99
C ILE A 172 -10.29 -8.44 13.65
N VAL A 173 -10.86 -9.50 13.07
CA VAL A 173 -10.59 -10.88 13.49
C VAL A 173 -9.52 -11.54 12.61
N LEU A 174 -8.55 -12.18 13.26
CA LEU A 174 -7.43 -12.94 12.70
C LEU A 174 -7.61 -14.42 13.05
N PRO A 175 -8.09 -15.27 12.12
CA PRO A 175 -8.44 -16.65 12.43
C PRO A 175 -7.23 -17.57 12.66
N GLU A 176 -6.03 -17.16 12.24
CA GLU A 176 -4.87 -18.05 12.10
C GLU A 176 -3.85 -17.83 13.22
N GLY A 177 -4.29 -17.83 14.48
CA GLY A 177 -3.44 -17.52 15.65
C GLY A 177 -2.29 -18.50 15.92
N GLU A 178 -2.28 -19.66 15.25
CA GLU A 178 -1.17 -20.61 15.31
C GLU A 178 0.00 -20.24 14.38
N ASP A 179 -0.18 -19.26 13.49
CA ASP A 179 0.85 -18.78 12.56
C ASP A 179 1.69 -17.67 13.20
N ASP A 180 3.00 -17.88 13.27
CA ASP A 180 3.96 -16.93 13.83
C ASP A 180 3.88 -15.55 13.17
N ARG A 181 3.64 -15.49 11.85
CA ARG A 181 3.56 -14.21 11.12
C ARG A 181 2.32 -13.41 11.51
N ILE A 182 1.22 -14.09 11.86
CA ILE A 182 -0.01 -13.44 12.32
C ILE A 182 0.22 -12.82 13.71
N LEU A 183 0.90 -13.53 14.61
CA LEU A 183 1.21 -13.01 15.95
C LEU A 183 2.23 -11.86 15.91
N GLU A 184 3.24 -11.96 15.05
CA GLU A 184 4.21 -10.87 14.84
C GLU A 184 3.53 -9.63 14.26
N ALA A 185 2.65 -9.79 13.25
CA ALA A 185 1.88 -8.69 12.69
C ALA A 185 0.92 -8.08 13.73
N ALA A 186 0.24 -8.91 14.53
CA ALA A 186 -0.63 -8.45 15.59
C ALA A 186 0.14 -7.63 16.64
N HIS A 187 1.35 -8.05 17.01
CA HIS A 187 2.22 -7.27 17.89
C HIS A 187 2.50 -5.86 17.35
N GLN A 188 2.86 -5.74 16.07
CA GLN A 188 3.11 -4.44 15.43
C GLN A 188 1.85 -3.57 15.39
N LEU A 189 0.73 -4.14 14.94
CA LEU A 189 -0.56 -3.44 14.84
C LEU A 189 -1.08 -2.93 16.20
N LEU A 190 -0.86 -3.69 17.27
CA LEU A 190 -1.25 -3.31 18.63
C LEU A 190 -0.31 -2.27 19.24
N ALA A 191 1.00 -2.39 19.00
CA ALA A 191 1.99 -1.40 19.45
C ALA A 191 1.70 -0.01 18.86
N ASP A 192 1.27 0.03 17.60
CA ASP A 192 0.90 1.26 16.90
C ASP A 192 -0.57 1.68 17.12
N ASP A 193 -1.34 0.92 17.89
CA ASP A 193 -2.77 1.15 18.18
C ASP A 193 -3.60 1.36 16.89
N VAL A 194 -3.38 0.52 15.88
CA VAL A 194 -3.99 0.65 14.54
C VAL A 194 -5.46 0.21 14.56
N CYS A 195 -5.76 -0.91 15.23
CA CYS A 195 -7.11 -1.48 15.31
C CYS A 195 -7.24 -2.37 16.55
N GLU A 196 -8.48 -2.74 16.90
CA GLU A 196 -8.73 -3.81 17.86
C GLU A 196 -8.60 -5.15 17.16
N LEU A 197 -8.02 -6.13 17.85
CA LEU A 197 -7.79 -7.47 17.30
C LEU A 197 -8.48 -8.53 18.13
N THR A 198 -9.17 -9.46 17.45
CA THR A 198 -9.42 -10.80 17.98
C THR A 198 -8.55 -11.80 17.26
N ILE A 199 -7.77 -12.59 18.00
CA ILE A 199 -6.96 -13.68 17.47
C ILE A 199 -7.62 -15.00 17.88
N LEU A 200 -7.94 -15.85 16.90
CA LEU A 200 -8.56 -17.14 17.16
C LEU A 200 -7.51 -18.25 17.29
N GLY A 201 -7.73 -19.15 18.26
CA GLY A 201 -6.92 -20.34 18.50
C GLY A 201 -6.88 -20.68 19.98
N ASN A 202 -6.05 -21.65 20.35
CA ASN A 202 -5.88 -22.03 21.76
C ASN A 202 -5.16 -20.89 22.54
N PRO A 203 -5.78 -20.32 23.59
CA PRO A 203 -5.20 -19.17 24.31
C PRO A 203 -3.85 -19.46 24.97
N ASP A 204 -3.67 -20.67 25.54
CA ASP A 204 -2.42 -21.06 26.21
C ASP A 204 -1.27 -21.21 25.19
N ASP A 205 -1.56 -21.81 24.03
CA ASP A 205 -0.58 -22.00 22.96
C ASP A 205 -0.17 -20.65 22.33
N ILE A 206 -1.16 -19.79 22.04
CA ILE A 206 -0.93 -18.45 21.50
C ILE A 206 -0.10 -17.61 22.48
N SER A 207 -0.48 -17.59 23.76
CA SER A 207 0.25 -16.82 24.78
C SER A 207 1.68 -17.33 24.96
N THR A 208 1.88 -18.65 24.94
CA THR A 208 3.22 -19.26 25.06
C THR A 208 4.09 -18.91 23.87
N ARG A 209 3.53 -19.00 22.65
CA ARG A 209 4.23 -18.69 21.39
C ARG A 209 4.62 -17.22 21.32
N ALA A 210 3.72 -16.30 21.66
CA ALA A 210 3.99 -14.87 21.70
C ALA A 210 5.11 -14.53 22.71
N ALA A 211 5.02 -15.08 23.93
CA ALA A 211 6.03 -14.87 24.97
C ALA A 211 7.42 -15.38 24.56
N ASN A 212 7.51 -16.55 23.92
CA ASN A 212 8.78 -17.13 23.47
C ASN A 212 9.49 -16.29 22.40
N ASN A 213 8.72 -15.54 21.59
CA ASN A 213 9.26 -14.68 20.53
C ASN A 213 9.36 -13.21 20.94
N GLY A 214 8.94 -12.86 22.16
CA GLY A 214 8.96 -11.47 22.65
C GLY A 214 7.87 -10.57 22.06
N TRP A 215 6.80 -11.15 21.51
CA TRP A 215 5.68 -10.41 20.94
C TRP A 215 4.65 -10.06 22.01
N ASP A 216 4.40 -8.76 22.20
CA ASP A 216 3.32 -8.28 23.06
C ASP A 216 2.00 -8.25 22.29
N ILE A 217 1.10 -9.16 22.66
CA ILE A 217 -0.28 -9.25 22.16
C ILE A 217 -1.31 -9.09 23.29
N SER A 218 -0.90 -8.56 24.44
CA SER A 218 -1.73 -8.47 25.65
C SER A 218 -3.00 -7.61 25.47
N ALA A 219 -2.98 -6.70 24.50
CA ALA A 219 -4.12 -5.87 24.13
C ALA A 219 -5.12 -6.56 23.17
N ALA A 220 -4.79 -7.72 22.59
CA ALA A 220 -5.72 -8.47 21.75
C ALA A 220 -6.69 -9.33 22.56
N HIS A 221 -7.88 -9.54 22.02
CA HIS A 221 -8.79 -10.58 22.49
C HIS A 221 -8.37 -11.93 21.91
N VAL A 222 -7.95 -12.87 22.76
CA VAL A 222 -7.67 -14.24 22.32
C VAL A 222 -8.87 -15.13 22.65
N ALA A 223 -9.40 -15.82 21.63
CA ALA A 223 -10.60 -16.65 21.79
C ALA A 223 -10.41 -18.04 21.17
N ASP A 224 -10.81 -19.07 21.92
CA ASP A 224 -10.88 -20.44 21.41
C ASP A 224 -12.21 -20.65 20.65
N PRO A 225 -12.18 -20.84 19.32
CA PRO A 225 -13.40 -21.04 18.53
C PRO A 225 -14.04 -22.42 18.74
N THR A 226 -13.38 -23.34 19.46
CA THR A 226 -13.83 -24.72 19.66
C THR A 226 -14.68 -24.92 20.92
N GLN A 227 -14.78 -23.89 21.78
CA GLN A 227 -15.46 -23.98 23.07
C GLN A 227 -16.52 -22.86 23.23
N GLY A 228 -17.47 -23.10 24.13
CA GLY A 228 -18.39 -22.07 24.61
C GLY A 228 -19.75 -21.99 23.88
N GLU A 229 -20.63 -21.16 24.43
CA GLU A 229 -22.02 -20.99 23.95
C GLU A 229 -22.10 -20.30 22.57
N GLN A 230 -21.07 -19.53 22.21
CA GLN A 230 -21.02 -18.82 20.93
C GLN A 230 -21.00 -19.78 19.72
N LEU A 231 -20.28 -20.89 19.84
CA LEU A 231 -20.19 -21.90 18.77
C LEU A 231 -21.57 -22.45 18.40
N GLU A 232 -22.38 -22.81 19.40
CA GLU A 232 -23.73 -23.32 19.20
C GLU A 232 -24.67 -22.23 18.66
N GLN A 233 -24.55 -20.99 19.15
CA GLN A 233 -25.34 -19.86 18.63
C GLN A 233 -25.02 -19.59 17.15
N PHE A 234 -23.74 -19.60 16.77
CA PHE A 234 -23.32 -19.43 15.38
C PHE A 234 -23.79 -20.58 14.50
N ALA A 235 -23.75 -21.82 14.99
CA ALA A 235 -24.28 -22.98 14.28
C ALA A 235 -25.79 -22.82 14.02
N GLN A 236 -26.56 -22.37 15.00
CA GLN A 236 -27.99 -22.10 14.85
C GLN A 236 -28.24 -20.97 13.84
N ASP A 237 -27.49 -19.87 13.90
CA ASP A 237 -27.61 -18.76 12.97
C ASP A 237 -27.26 -19.21 11.53
N PHE A 238 -26.19 -20.00 11.36
CA PHE A 238 -25.80 -20.54 10.06
C PHE A 238 -26.86 -21.51 9.50
N TYR A 239 -27.45 -22.36 10.35
CA TYR A 239 -28.59 -23.19 9.98
C TYR A 239 -29.74 -22.32 9.46
N GLU A 240 -30.13 -21.25 10.16
CA GLU A 240 -31.19 -20.35 9.72
C GLU A 240 -30.87 -19.68 8.36
N LEU A 241 -29.63 -19.25 8.16
CA LEU A 241 -29.17 -18.66 6.89
C LEU A 241 -29.23 -19.65 5.72
N ARG A 242 -29.11 -20.95 5.97
CA ARG A 242 -28.84 -21.97 4.95
C ARG A 242 -29.86 -23.12 4.91
N LYS A 243 -30.84 -23.19 5.80
CA LYS A 243 -31.85 -24.26 5.86
C LYS A 243 -32.63 -24.42 4.55
N HIS A 244 -32.83 -23.33 3.82
CA HIS A 244 -33.45 -23.35 2.48
C HIS A 244 -32.61 -24.10 1.42
N LYS A 245 -31.33 -24.37 1.69
CA LYS A 245 -30.43 -25.22 0.89
C LYS A 245 -30.37 -26.67 1.39
N GLY A 246 -31.19 -27.04 2.38
CA GLY A 246 -31.33 -28.41 2.86
C GLY A 246 -30.26 -28.87 3.86
N ILE A 247 -29.51 -27.95 4.49
CA ILE A 247 -28.55 -28.32 5.54
C ILE A 247 -29.29 -28.68 6.84
N SER A 248 -28.79 -29.68 7.56
CA SER A 248 -29.27 -29.99 8.92
C SER A 248 -28.59 -29.11 9.97
N ILE A 249 -29.12 -29.08 11.19
CA ILE A 249 -28.45 -28.38 12.31
C ILE A 249 -27.14 -29.08 12.69
N GLU A 250 -27.07 -30.40 12.53
CA GLU A 250 -25.84 -31.19 12.71
C GLU A 250 -24.76 -30.79 11.70
N ASP A 251 -25.12 -30.61 10.42
CA ASP A 251 -24.20 -30.10 9.40
C ASP A 251 -23.72 -28.68 9.74
N ALA A 252 -24.62 -27.84 10.25
CA ALA A 252 -24.29 -26.47 10.65
C ALA A 252 -23.30 -26.44 11.83
N ARG A 253 -23.51 -27.30 12.85
CA ARG A 253 -22.58 -27.48 13.97
C ARG A 253 -21.22 -27.97 13.50
N ALA A 254 -21.17 -28.96 12.61
CA ALA A 254 -19.92 -29.45 12.03
C ALA A 254 -19.22 -28.36 11.20
N THR A 255 -19.97 -27.57 10.44
CA THR A 255 -19.43 -26.45 9.65
C THR A 255 -18.85 -25.35 10.54
N MET A 256 -19.48 -25.04 11.68
CA MET A 256 -19.04 -23.95 12.55
C MET A 256 -17.78 -24.28 13.37
N GLN A 257 -17.37 -25.55 13.41
CA GLN A 257 -16.06 -25.94 13.94
C GLN A 257 -14.91 -25.47 13.04
N ASP A 258 -15.19 -25.13 11.78
CA ASP A 258 -14.22 -24.56 10.87
C ASP A 258 -13.93 -23.09 11.23
N ILE A 259 -12.67 -22.79 11.48
CA ILE A 259 -12.23 -21.48 11.98
C ILE A 259 -12.56 -20.32 11.03
N SER A 260 -12.54 -20.57 9.71
CA SER A 260 -12.89 -19.57 8.70
C SER A 260 -14.40 -19.28 8.71
N TYR A 261 -15.24 -20.30 8.93
CA TYR A 261 -16.69 -20.09 9.12
C TYR A 261 -17.00 -19.37 10.44
N TYR A 262 -16.34 -19.76 11.53
CA TYR A 262 -16.50 -19.12 12.84
C TYR A 262 -16.18 -17.62 12.78
N ALA A 263 -15.00 -17.28 12.25
CA ALA A 263 -14.59 -15.89 12.09
C ALA A 263 -15.51 -15.10 11.15
N THR A 264 -15.96 -15.71 10.06
CA THR A 264 -16.94 -15.08 9.16
C THR A 264 -18.28 -14.81 9.87
N MET A 265 -18.71 -15.69 10.77
CA MET A 265 -19.90 -15.46 11.60
C MET A 265 -19.69 -14.32 12.60
N MET A 266 -18.50 -14.17 13.19
CA MET A 266 -18.18 -13.00 14.02
C MET A 266 -18.40 -11.70 13.25
N VAL A 267 -17.86 -11.62 12.03
CA VAL A 267 -18.07 -10.45 11.15
C VAL A 267 -19.55 -10.27 10.83
N HIS A 268 -20.26 -11.32 10.45
CA HIS A 268 -21.69 -11.27 10.15
C HIS A 268 -22.52 -10.69 11.30
N LYS A 269 -22.25 -11.15 12.53
CA LYS A 269 -22.94 -10.76 13.76
C LYS A 269 -22.53 -9.39 14.30
N GLY A 270 -21.49 -8.76 13.72
CA GLY A 270 -20.96 -7.48 14.20
C GLY A 270 -20.15 -7.61 15.48
N LEU A 271 -19.57 -8.78 15.73
CA LEU A 271 -18.60 -9.05 16.79
C LEU A 271 -17.17 -8.76 16.34
N ALA A 272 -17.00 -8.50 15.05
CA ALA A 272 -15.83 -7.89 14.41
C ALA A 272 -16.37 -7.10 13.21
N ASP A 273 -15.67 -6.04 12.81
CA ASP A 273 -16.01 -5.23 11.65
C ASP A 273 -15.47 -5.85 10.35
N GLY A 274 -14.37 -6.61 10.43
CA GLY A 274 -13.79 -7.31 9.28
C GLY A 274 -12.91 -8.50 9.66
N MET A 275 -12.48 -9.26 8.65
CA MET A 275 -11.63 -10.46 8.81
C MET A 275 -10.45 -10.45 7.84
N VAL A 276 -9.29 -10.90 8.32
CA VAL A 276 -8.12 -11.21 7.49
C VAL A 276 -7.66 -12.64 7.76
N SER A 277 -7.57 -13.46 6.72
CA SER A 277 -7.17 -14.88 6.80
C SER A 277 -6.45 -15.30 5.51
N GLY A 278 -5.88 -16.51 5.43
CA GLY A 278 -5.25 -17.07 4.23
C GLY A 278 -3.74 -17.28 4.35
N ALA A 279 -3.12 -16.88 5.47
CA ALA A 279 -1.70 -17.14 5.73
C ALA A 279 -1.43 -18.66 5.84
N ALA A 280 -2.37 -19.40 6.42
CA ALA A 280 -2.33 -20.85 6.58
C ALA A 280 -3.34 -21.58 5.66
N HIS A 281 -4.40 -20.89 5.23
CA HIS A 281 -5.48 -21.48 4.45
C HIS A 281 -5.37 -21.25 2.93
N THR A 282 -6.29 -21.86 2.17
CA THR A 282 -6.40 -21.59 0.72
C THR A 282 -7.37 -20.43 0.49
N THR A 283 -7.15 -19.63 -0.55
CA THR A 283 -8.09 -18.57 -0.96
C THR A 283 -9.53 -19.07 -1.04
N ALA A 284 -9.75 -20.26 -1.61
CA ALA A 284 -11.07 -20.86 -1.69
C ALA A 284 -11.69 -21.17 -0.32
N HIS A 285 -10.88 -21.55 0.67
CA HIS A 285 -11.31 -21.80 2.05
C HIS A 285 -11.62 -20.49 2.79
N THR A 286 -10.87 -19.41 2.55
CA THR A 286 -11.12 -18.08 3.12
C THR A 286 -12.39 -17.42 2.55
N ILE A 287 -12.59 -17.46 1.22
CA ILE A 287 -13.67 -16.67 0.58
C ILE A 287 -15.02 -17.38 0.54
N LYS A 288 -15.05 -18.72 0.55
CA LYS A 288 -16.29 -19.49 0.46
C LYS A 288 -17.27 -19.19 1.61
N PRO A 289 -16.84 -19.12 2.89
CA PRO A 289 -17.71 -18.69 3.98
C PRO A 289 -18.32 -17.30 3.73
N SER A 290 -17.51 -16.35 3.25
CA SER A 290 -17.96 -14.98 2.95
C SER A 290 -19.10 -14.95 1.93
N PHE A 291 -19.05 -15.78 0.90
CA PHE A 291 -20.16 -15.89 -0.07
C PHE A 291 -21.42 -16.54 0.52
N GLN A 292 -21.28 -17.44 1.48
CA GLN A 292 -22.42 -18.13 2.09
C GLN A 292 -23.11 -17.30 3.17
N ILE A 293 -22.33 -16.53 3.94
CA ILE A 293 -22.77 -15.82 5.15
C ILE A 293 -22.91 -14.32 4.89
N ILE A 294 -21.84 -13.65 4.44
CA ILE A 294 -21.78 -12.20 4.26
C ILE A 294 -22.51 -11.76 2.99
N LYS A 295 -22.33 -12.50 1.89
CA LYS A 295 -22.89 -12.22 0.56
C LYS A 295 -22.42 -10.89 -0.05
N THR A 296 -22.81 -10.65 -1.29
CA THR A 296 -22.51 -9.40 -1.99
C THR A 296 -23.27 -8.22 -1.40
N ALA A 297 -22.67 -7.04 -1.49
CA ALA A 297 -23.30 -5.76 -1.15
C ALA A 297 -24.57 -5.54 -2.00
N PRO A 298 -25.57 -4.76 -1.53
CA PRO A 298 -26.75 -4.46 -2.31
C PRO A 298 -26.38 -3.79 -3.63
N GLY A 299 -26.86 -4.33 -4.75
CA GLY A 299 -26.51 -3.84 -6.09
C GLY A 299 -25.26 -4.49 -6.69
N SER A 300 -24.50 -5.29 -5.94
CA SER A 300 -23.38 -6.07 -6.47
C SER A 300 -23.80 -7.50 -6.79
N SER A 301 -23.48 -7.95 -8.01
CA SER A 301 -23.69 -9.32 -8.48
C SER A 301 -22.45 -10.19 -8.37
N VAL A 302 -21.27 -9.57 -8.24
CA VAL A 302 -19.98 -10.27 -8.22
C VAL A 302 -19.06 -9.68 -7.15
N VAL A 303 -18.28 -10.55 -6.51
CA VAL A 303 -17.15 -10.16 -5.67
C VAL A 303 -15.89 -10.27 -6.52
N SER A 304 -15.03 -9.28 -6.46
CA SER A 304 -13.75 -9.26 -7.17
C SER A 304 -12.63 -8.81 -6.26
N SER A 305 -11.43 -8.68 -6.80
CA SER A 305 -10.28 -8.15 -6.07
C SER A 305 -9.57 -7.04 -6.82
N ILE A 306 -8.90 -6.16 -6.09
CA ILE A 306 -7.83 -5.33 -6.64
C ILE A 306 -6.53 -5.55 -5.87
N PHE A 307 -5.40 -5.32 -6.53
CA PHE A 307 -4.13 -5.03 -5.87
C PHE A 307 -3.78 -3.57 -6.08
N LEU A 308 -3.25 -2.92 -5.05
CA LEU A 308 -2.59 -1.63 -5.18
C LEU A 308 -1.11 -1.87 -5.46
N LEU A 309 -0.63 -1.35 -6.58
CA LEU A 309 0.75 -1.48 -7.05
C LEU A 309 1.41 -0.12 -6.82
N VAL A 310 2.31 -0.07 -5.84
CA VAL A 310 3.00 1.14 -5.40
C VAL A 310 4.46 1.08 -5.85
N MET A 311 4.85 2.08 -6.64
CA MET A 311 6.23 2.36 -7.01
C MET A 311 6.47 3.85 -6.73
N ASP A 312 7.72 4.31 -6.79
CA ASP A 312 8.01 5.72 -6.53
C ASP A 312 7.28 6.63 -7.54
N GLY A 313 6.37 7.46 -7.01
CA GLY A 313 5.54 8.37 -7.81
C GLY A 313 4.40 7.71 -8.59
N VAL A 314 4.19 6.40 -8.43
CA VAL A 314 3.16 5.65 -9.17
C VAL A 314 2.33 4.81 -8.21
N LEU A 315 1.02 5.08 -8.20
CA LEU A 315 0.03 4.30 -7.48
C LEU A 315 -1.03 3.80 -8.46
N TRP A 316 -1.07 2.50 -8.68
CA TRP A 316 -2.01 1.85 -9.61
C TRP A 316 -2.90 0.84 -8.90
N ALA A 317 -4.12 0.62 -9.42
CA ALA A 317 -4.99 -0.46 -9.00
C ALA A 317 -5.16 -1.48 -10.13
N PHE A 318 -4.88 -2.76 -9.87
CA PHE A 318 -5.03 -3.86 -10.83
C PHE A 318 -6.17 -4.79 -10.38
N GLY A 319 -7.19 -5.01 -11.21
CA GLY A 319 -8.30 -5.92 -10.87
C GLY A 319 -8.94 -6.56 -12.12
N ASP A 320 -9.66 -7.67 -12.06
CA ASP A 320 -9.60 -8.67 -11.00
C ASP A 320 -8.36 -9.54 -11.14
N CYS A 321 -7.70 -9.86 -10.03
CA CYS A 321 -6.44 -10.58 -9.98
C CYS A 321 -6.48 -11.86 -9.14
N ALA A 322 -7.59 -12.15 -8.46
CA ALA A 322 -7.68 -13.28 -7.51
C ALA A 322 -8.98 -14.09 -7.56
N VAL A 323 -10.12 -13.52 -8.00
CA VAL A 323 -11.43 -14.14 -7.73
C VAL A 323 -12.08 -14.77 -8.96
N ASN A 324 -12.25 -14.03 -10.05
CA ASN A 324 -13.11 -14.42 -11.19
C ASN A 324 -12.27 -14.92 -12.38
N PRO A 325 -12.28 -16.23 -12.70
CA PRO A 325 -11.49 -16.78 -13.80
C PRO A 325 -11.81 -16.19 -15.17
N ASN A 326 -13.09 -16.09 -15.50
CA ASN A 326 -13.59 -15.62 -16.80
C ASN A 326 -14.87 -14.79 -16.55
N PRO A 327 -14.75 -13.52 -16.13
CA PRO A 327 -15.91 -12.69 -15.88
C PRO A 327 -16.73 -12.46 -17.16
N THR A 328 -18.05 -12.42 -17.06
CA THR A 328 -18.92 -12.01 -18.18
C THR A 328 -18.77 -10.50 -18.44
N PRO A 329 -19.20 -9.97 -19.61
CA PRO A 329 -19.15 -8.53 -19.85
C PRO A 329 -19.89 -7.69 -18.82
N ASP A 330 -21.01 -8.19 -18.27
CA ASP A 330 -21.74 -7.52 -17.17
C ASP A 330 -20.90 -7.48 -15.89
N GLN A 331 -20.30 -8.62 -15.52
CA GLN A 331 -19.43 -8.70 -14.36
C GLN A 331 -18.20 -7.82 -14.54
N LEU A 332 -17.58 -7.80 -15.73
CA LEU A 332 -16.39 -7.01 -16.01
C LEU A 332 -16.68 -5.50 -15.92
N ALA A 333 -17.86 -5.06 -16.36
CA ALA A 333 -18.33 -3.68 -16.19
C ALA A 333 -18.53 -3.33 -14.70
N GLU A 334 -19.13 -4.22 -13.93
CA GLU A 334 -19.32 -4.06 -12.49
C GLU A 334 -17.96 -4.02 -11.75
N ILE A 335 -17.06 -4.95 -12.06
CA ILE A 335 -15.70 -5.01 -11.51
C ILE A 335 -14.97 -3.69 -11.78
N ALA A 336 -15.08 -3.13 -12.98
CA ALA A 336 -14.45 -1.86 -13.33
C ALA A 336 -14.96 -0.71 -12.45
N ALA A 337 -16.28 -0.63 -12.25
CA ALA A 337 -16.89 0.40 -11.42
C ALA A 337 -16.52 0.23 -9.94
N VAL A 338 -16.65 -0.97 -9.38
CA VAL A 338 -16.31 -1.24 -7.98
C VAL A 338 -14.82 -0.98 -7.72
N SER A 339 -13.94 -1.39 -8.64
CA SER A 339 -12.49 -1.13 -8.56
C SER A 339 -12.17 0.36 -8.53
N ALA A 340 -12.90 1.18 -9.31
CA ALA A 340 -12.73 2.64 -9.28
C ALA A 340 -13.09 3.23 -7.91
N HIS A 341 -14.21 2.78 -7.32
CA HIS A 341 -14.63 3.24 -6.00
C HIS A 341 -13.64 2.80 -4.91
N THR A 342 -13.20 1.54 -4.93
CA THR A 342 -12.20 1.03 -3.99
C THR A 342 -10.87 1.80 -4.14
N ALA A 343 -10.39 2.01 -5.36
CA ALA A 343 -9.17 2.77 -5.64
C ALA A 343 -9.24 4.20 -5.08
N ALA A 344 -10.39 4.86 -5.19
CA ALA A 344 -10.59 6.21 -4.64
C ALA A 344 -10.45 6.28 -3.12
N GLN A 345 -10.76 5.20 -2.38
CA GLN A 345 -10.56 5.14 -0.93
C GLN A 345 -9.08 5.21 -0.53
N PHE A 346 -8.17 4.86 -1.46
CA PHE A 346 -6.72 4.85 -1.27
C PHE A 346 -6.02 5.99 -2.02
N GLY A 347 -6.75 7.07 -2.33
CA GLY A 347 -6.18 8.30 -2.89
C GLY A 347 -5.97 8.30 -4.42
N ILE A 348 -6.53 7.31 -5.14
CA ILE A 348 -6.48 7.29 -6.60
C ILE A 348 -7.68 8.06 -7.17
N GLU A 349 -7.45 9.09 -7.99
CA GLU A 349 -8.50 9.65 -8.85
C GLU A 349 -8.73 8.72 -10.06
N PRO A 350 -9.84 7.97 -10.15
CA PRO A 350 -9.89 6.80 -11.03
C PRO A 350 -10.00 7.13 -12.51
N LYS A 351 -9.02 6.67 -13.29
CA LYS A 351 -9.02 6.60 -14.76
C LYS A 351 -8.89 5.15 -15.17
N VAL A 352 -10.04 4.56 -15.53
CA VAL A 352 -10.20 3.10 -15.65
C VAL A 352 -9.95 2.62 -17.07
N ALA A 353 -8.88 1.87 -17.28
CA ALA A 353 -8.57 1.18 -18.52
C ALA A 353 -9.07 -0.28 -18.47
N MET A 354 -10.01 -0.63 -19.34
CA MET A 354 -10.46 -2.01 -19.54
C MET A 354 -9.57 -2.69 -20.58
N LEU A 355 -8.67 -3.54 -20.09
CA LEU A 355 -7.54 -4.06 -20.84
C LEU A 355 -7.93 -5.13 -21.84
N SER A 356 -7.21 -5.14 -22.97
CA SER A 356 -7.28 -6.19 -23.99
C SER A 356 -5.96 -6.24 -24.77
N TYR A 357 -5.76 -7.30 -25.55
CA TYR A 357 -4.67 -7.35 -26.52
C TYR A 357 -4.90 -6.42 -27.72
N SER A 358 -6.08 -5.80 -27.84
CA SER A 358 -6.47 -4.84 -28.89
C SER A 358 -6.79 -3.46 -28.30
N THR A 359 -6.48 -2.40 -29.05
CA THR A 359 -6.91 -1.04 -28.74
C THR A 359 -8.02 -0.59 -29.71
N GLY A 360 -9.13 -0.08 -29.20
CA GLY A 360 -10.27 0.37 -30.01
C GLY A 360 -10.72 -0.72 -30.99
N THR A 361 -10.72 -0.42 -32.29
CA THR A 361 -11.11 -1.34 -33.37
C THR A 361 -9.93 -2.05 -34.06
N SER A 362 -8.72 -1.99 -33.50
CA SER A 362 -7.50 -2.50 -34.15
C SER A 362 -7.47 -4.04 -34.30
N GLY A 363 -8.15 -4.75 -33.41
CA GLY A 363 -8.30 -6.20 -33.42
C GLY A 363 -9.77 -6.61 -33.34
N SER A 364 -10.02 -7.88 -33.64
CA SER A 364 -11.35 -8.50 -33.54
C SER A 364 -11.23 -9.90 -32.96
N GLY A 365 -12.31 -10.40 -32.36
CA GLY A 365 -12.34 -11.70 -31.69
C GLY A 365 -13.30 -11.68 -30.51
N PRO A 366 -13.69 -12.86 -29.99
CA PRO A 366 -14.63 -12.98 -28.88
C PRO A 366 -14.14 -12.23 -27.63
N ASP A 367 -12.85 -12.32 -27.30
CA ASP A 367 -12.28 -11.69 -26.12
C ASP A 367 -12.26 -10.15 -26.23
N VAL A 368 -11.96 -9.61 -27.42
CA VAL A 368 -12.02 -8.16 -27.67
C VAL A 368 -13.45 -7.64 -27.62
N GLN A 369 -14.39 -8.40 -28.20
CA GLN A 369 -15.82 -8.05 -28.19
C GLN A 369 -16.40 -8.09 -26.78
N ALA A 370 -16.01 -9.05 -25.95
CA ALA A 370 -16.43 -9.14 -24.55
C ALA A 370 -16.00 -7.89 -23.76
N VAL A 371 -14.75 -7.45 -23.92
CA VAL A 371 -14.27 -6.20 -23.28
C VAL A 371 -14.99 -4.97 -23.86
N ALA A 372 -15.25 -4.93 -25.17
CA ALA A 372 -15.95 -3.81 -25.79
C ALA A 372 -17.39 -3.68 -25.30
N GLU A 373 -18.11 -4.80 -25.15
CA GLU A 373 -19.43 -4.83 -24.53
C GLU A 373 -19.37 -4.38 -23.07
N ALA A 374 -18.38 -4.84 -22.31
CA ALA A 374 -18.20 -4.42 -20.92
C ALA A 374 -17.97 -2.91 -20.78
N VAL A 375 -17.15 -2.31 -21.65
CA VAL A 375 -16.91 -0.86 -21.67
C VAL A 375 -18.19 -0.09 -21.98
N ALA A 376 -18.97 -0.53 -22.97
CA ALA A 376 -20.23 0.11 -23.32
C ALA A 376 -21.20 0.09 -22.12
N LYS A 377 -21.34 -1.07 -21.47
CA LYS A 377 -22.18 -1.24 -20.27
C LYS A 377 -21.69 -0.41 -19.09
N ALA A 378 -20.37 -0.33 -18.87
CA ALA A 378 -19.78 0.46 -17.80
C ALA A 378 -20.06 1.96 -17.99
N LYS A 379 -19.89 2.48 -19.22
CA LYS A 379 -20.18 3.87 -19.57
C LYS A 379 -21.66 4.21 -19.44
N GLU A 380 -22.56 3.27 -19.77
CA GLU A 380 -24.01 3.45 -19.62
C GLU A 380 -24.45 3.45 -18.15
N THR A 381 -23.96 2.48 -17.37
CA THR A 381 -24.45 2.22 -16.01
C THR A 381 -23.77 3.09 -14.94
N PHE A 382 -22.49 3.43 -15.13
CA PHE A 382 -21.64 4.08 -14.14
C PHE A 382 -21.04 5.39 -14.66
N ALA A 383 -21.88 6.27 -15.20
CA ALA A 383 -21.47 7.48 -15.93
C ALA A 383 -20.58 8.48 -15.16
N SER A 384 -20.46 8.37 -13.84
CA SER A 384 -19.57 9.20 -13.01
C SER A 384 -18.10 8.79 -13.05
N VAL A 385 -17.78 7.61 -13.58
CA VAL A 385 -16.42 7.07 -13.64
C VAL A 385 -15.89 7.16 -15.08
N GLN A 386 -14.62 7.52 -15.23
CA GLN A 386 -13.97 7.59 -16.53
C GLN A 386 -13.50 6.19 -16.95
N PHE A 387 -14.11 5.64 -18.00
CA PHE A 387 -13.73 4.36 -18.58
C PHE A 387 -13.17 4.52 -19.99
N GLU A 388 -12.16 3.74 -20.33
CA GLU A 388 -11.75 3.52 -21.71
C GLU A 388 -11.40 2.07 -21.98
N GLY A 389 -11.74 1.61 -23.18
CA GLY A 389 -11.35 0.30 -23.66
C GLY A 389 -12.17 -0.14 -24.88
N PRO A 390 -11.88 -1.32 -25.45
CA PRO A 390 -10.74 -2.16 -25.12
C PRO A 390 -9.42 -1.43 -25.40
N ILE A 391 -8.43 -1.55 -24.51
CA ILE A 391 -7.17 -0.82 -24.62
C ILE A 391 -5.98 -1.72 -24.25
N GLN A 392 -4.89 -1.63 -25.02
CA GLN A 392 -3.63 -2.29 -24.66
C GLN A 392 -2.91 -1.54 -23.54
N PHE A 393 -2.12 -2.26 -22.76
CA PHE A 393 -1.41 -1.66 -21.62
C PHE A 393 -0.50 -0.49 -22.01
N ASP A 394 0.22 -0.58 -23.13
CA ASP A 394 1.08 0.51 -23.64
C ASP A 394 0.28 1.80 -23.91
N ALA A 395 -0.91 1.66 -24.52
CA ALA A 395 -1.82 2.75 -24.80
C ALA A 395 -2.50 3.30 -23.54
N ALA A 396 -2.63 2.49 -22.48
CA ALA A 396 -3.21 2.91 -21.22
C ALA A 396 -2.25 3.76 -20.38
N VAL A 397 -0.94 3.47 -20.41
CA VAL A 397 0.05 4.10 -19.51
C VAL A 397 0.99 5.11 -20.18
N VAL A 398 1.21 5.02 -21.51
CA VAL A 398 2.13 5.93 -22.22
C VAL A 398 1.33 6.96 -23.01
N GLU A 399 1.38 8.22 -22.59
CA GLU A 399 0.66 9.35 -23.21
C GLU A 399 0.82 9.39 -24.74
N SER A 400 2.05 9.31 -25.23
CA SER A 400 2.32 9.36 -26.69
C SER A 400 1.68 8.21 -27.47
N VAL A 401 1.56 7.02 -26.85
CA VAL A 401 0.89 5.86 -27.45
C VAL A 401 -0.62 6.00 -27.35
N GLY A 402 -1.13 6.46 -26.20
CA GLY A 402 -2.54 6.76 -25.96
C GLY A 402 -3.09 7.77 -26.97
N GLN A 403 -2.43 8.92 -27.13
CA GLN A 403 -2.82 9.95 -28.10
C GLN A 403 -2.81 9.43 -29.55
N LYS A 404 -1.89 8.53 -29.89
CA LYS A 404 -1.81 7.94 -31.23
C LYS A 404 -2.90 6.90 -31.49
N LYS A 405 -3.18 6.02 -30.52
CA LYS A 405 -4.11 4.90 -30.69
C LYS A 405 -5.56 5.25 -30.33
N MET A 406 -5.78 6.20 -29.43
CA MET A 406 -7.10 6.67 -28.95
C MET A 406 -7.11 8.20 -28.75
N PRO A 407 -7.01 8.98 -29.84
CA PRO A 407 -6.95 10.44 -29.75
C PRO A 407 -8.19 11.02 -29.07
N GLY A 408 -7.97 11.96 -28.13
CA GLY A 408 -9.04 12.64 -27.39
C GLY A 408 -9.61 11.89 -26.19
N SER A 409 -9.06 10.71 -25.85
CA SER A 409 -9.41 10.02 -24.60
C SER A 409 -8.74 10.68 -23.39
N ASN A 410 -9.49 10.87 -22.31
CA ASN A 410 -8.95 11.38 -21.02
C ASN A 410 -8.31 10.28 -20.17
N VAL A 411 -8.43 9.00 -20.59
CA VAL A 411 -7.92 7.82 -19.89
C VAL A 411 -6.70 7.24 -20.60
N ALA A 412 -6.72 7.16 -21.93
CA ALA A 412 -5.60 6.59 -22.68
C ALA A 412 -4.31 7.39 -22.43
N GLY A 413 -3.26 6.70 -21.96
CA GLY A 413 -1.98 7.29 -21.60
C GLY A 413 -1.91 7.87 -20.18
N HIS A 414 -3.02 7.83 -19.45
CA HIS A 414 -3.17 8.42 -18.12
C HIS A 414 -3.90 7.48 -17.15
N ALA A 415 -4.10 6.21 -17.51
CA ALA A 415 -4.83 5.27 -16.68
C ALA A 415 -4.07 4.94 -15.39
N ASN A 416 -4.82 4.74 -14.31
CA ASN A 416 -4.29 4.34 -13.00
C ASN A 416 -5.13 3.22 -12.34
N VAL A 417 -6.25 2.83 -12.96
CA VAL A 417 -7.03 1.64 -12.61
C VAL A 417 -7.10 0.74 -13.83
N PHE A 418 -6.65 -0.50 -13.71
CA PHE A 418 -6.46 -1.43 -14.82
C PHE A 418 -7.31 -2.67 -14.61
N ILE A 419 -8.28 -2.86 -15.51
CA ILE A 419 -9.23 -3.96 -15.44
C ILE A 419 -8.86 -5.04 -16.43
N PHE A 420 -8.36 -6.17 -15.92
CA PHE A 420 -7.95 -7.32 -16.70
C PHE A 420 -9.16 -8.13 -17.20
N PRO A 421 -9.10 -8.66 -18.43
CA PRO A 421 -10.22 -9.38 -19.01
C PRO A 421 -10.48 -10.76 -18.37
N ASP A 422 -9.47 -11.33 -17.71
CA ASP A 422 -9.54 -12.66 -17.10
C ASP A 422 -8.50 -12.82 -15.97
N LEU A 423 -8.64 -13.87 -15.16
CA LEU A 423 -7.78 -14.09 -14.01
C LEU A 423 -6.33 -14.46 -14.38
N ASN A 424 -6.09 -15.13 -15.52
CA ASN A 424 -4.71 -15.45 -15.90
C ASN A 424 -3.96 -14.17 -16.22
N SER A 425 -4.56 -13.28 -17.01
CA SER A 425 -3.93 -12.01 -17.38
C SER A 425 -3.70 -11.13 -16.13
N GLY A 426 -4.69 -11.00 -15.25
CA GLY A 426 -4.55 -10.24 -14.00
C GLY A 426 -3.49 -10.82 -13.05
N ASN A 427 -3.58 -12.12 -12.74
CA ASN A 427 -2.68 -12.76 -11.77
C ASN A 427 -1.22 -12.77 -12.23
N ILE A 428 -0.99 -13.04 -13.51
CA ILE A 428 0.37 -13.04 -14.08
C ILE A 428 0.92 -11.62 -14.11
N ALA A 429 0.13 -10.63 -14.52
CA ALA A 429 0.59 -9.25 -14.67
C ALA A 429 1.00 -8.60 -13.34
N TYR A 430 0.16 -8.66 -12.30
CA TYR A 430 0.52 -8.01 -11.03
C TYR A 430 1.79 -8.64 -10.41
N LYS A 431 1.95 -9.97 -10.52
CA LYS A 431 3.15 -10.66 -10.05
C LYS A 431 4.38 -10.30 -10.89
N ALA A 432 4.22 -10.20 -12.21
CA ALA A 432 5.31 -9.78 -13.09
C ALA A 432 5.79 -8.36 -12.73
N VAL A 433 4.86 -7.43 -12.50
CA VAL A 433 5.18 -6.06 -12.06
C VAL A 433 5.83 -6.07 -10.69
N GLN A 434 5.24 -6.74 -9.69
CA GLN A 434 5.79 -6.87 -8.34
C GLN A 434 7.25 -7.37 -8.38
N ARG A 435 7.52 -8.42 -9.15
CA ARG A 435 8.82 -9.09 -9.16
C ARG A 435 9.88 -8.42 -10.03
N THR A 436 9.48 -7.67 -11.06
CA THR A 436 10.44 -7.06 -12.00
C THR A 436 10.62 -5.55 -11.79
N ALA A 437 9.60 -4.86 -11.30
CA ALA A 437 9.65 -3.41 -11.05
C ALA A 437 9.95 -3.06 -9.59
N GLY A 438 10.05 -4.05 -8.70
CA GLY A 438 10.22 -3.81 -7.25
C GLY A 438 9.01 -3.12 -6.62
N ALA A 439 7.84 -3.21 -7.27
CA ALA A 439 6.62 -2.62 -6.77
C ALA A 439 6.17 -3.31 -5.47
N LEU A 440 5.79 -2.51 -4.49
CA LEU A 440 4.99 -2.99 -3.37
C LEU A 440 3.60 -3.35 -3.92
N ALA A 441 3.17 -4.59 -3.73
CA ALA A 441 1.86 -5.05 -4.17
C ALA A 441 1.01 -5.31 -2.93
N VAL A 442 0.03 -4.46 -2.68
CA VAL A 442 -0.84 -4.53 -1.51
C VAL A 442 -2.19 -5.14 -1.90
N GLY A 443 -2.54 -6.27 -1.29
CA GLY A 443 -3.77 -7.02 -1.59
C GLY A 443 -3.57 -8.54 -1.57
N PRO A 444 -4.54 -9.33 -2.08
CA PRO A 444 -5.74 -8.88 -2.78
C PRO A 444 -6.74 -8.19 -1.85
N ILE A 445 -7.26 -7.05 -2.26
CA ILE A 445 -8.35 -6.32 -1.62
C ILE A 445 -9.65 -6.83 -2.21
N LEU A 446 -10.41 -7.64 -1.48
CA LEU A 446 -11.73 -8.09 -1.90
C LEU A 446 -12.73 -6.93 -1.83
N GLN A 447 -13.58 -6.88 -2.85
CA GLN A 447 -14.54 -5.80 -3.03
C GLN A 447 -15.89 -6.35 -3.52
N GLY A 448 -16.98 -5.66 -3.14
CA GLY A 448 -18.35 -6.08 -3.44
C GLY A 448 -19.00 -6.99 -2.39
N LEU A 449 -18.36 -7.24 -1.24
CA LEU A 449 -18.98 -7.92 -0.08
C LEU A 449 -19.74 -6.94 0.81
N ASN A 450 -20.78 -7.41 1.52
CA ASN A 450 -21.52 -6.58 2.51
C ASN A 450 -20.67 -6.12 3.70
N LYS A 451 -19.66 -6.92 4.06
CA LYS A 451 -18.71 -6.66 5.14
C LYS A 451 -17.31 -7.09 4.69
N PRO A 452 -16.26 -6.37 5.11
CA PRO A 452 -14.92 -6.60 4.62
C PRO A 452 -14.36 -7.94 5.11
N VAL A 453 -13.89 -8.73 4.16
CA VAL A 453 -13.13 -9.95 4.38
C VAL A 453 -12.03 -9.96 3.36
N ASN A 454 -10.77 -10.13 3.77
CA ASN A 454 -9.64 -10.21 2.85
C ASN A 454 -8.88 -11.52 3.00
N ASP A 455 -8.32 -11.97 1.87
CA ASP A 455 -7.49 -13.17 1.79
C ASP A 455 -6.01 -12.77 1.70
N LEU A 456 -5.17 -13.53 2.38
CA LEU A 456 -3.73 -13.46 2.31
C LEU A 456 -3.22 -14.57 1.40
N SER A 457 -2.10 -14.30 0.73
CA SER A 457 -1.33 -15.38 0.14
C SER A 457 -0.73 -16.25 1.25
N ARG A 458 -0.66 -17.58 1.05
CA ARG A 458 0.11 -18.46 1.95
C ARG A 458 1.59 -18.06 2.06
N GLY A 459 2.12 -17.37 1.05
CA GLY A 459 3.46 -16.80 1.06
C GLY A 459 3.53 -15.36 1.58
N ALA A 460 2.49 -14.86 2.23
CA ALA A 460 2.46 -13.52 2.81
C ALA A 460 3.56 -13.36 3.86
N THR A 461 4.19 -12.20 3.81
CA THR A 461 5.15 -11.71 4.80
C THR A 461 4.42 -10.96 5.90
N VAL A 462 5.09 -10.68 7.02
CA VAL A 462 4.51 -9.86 8.12
C VAL A 462 4.04 -8.49 7.62
N PRO A 463 4.83 -7.73 6.80
CA PRO A 463 4.33 -6.51 6.19
C PRO A 463 3.06 -6.68 5.34
N ASP A 464 2.95 -7.78 4.58
CA ASP A 464 1.73 -8.06 3.81
C ASP A 464 0.52 -8.19 4.74
N ILE A 465 0.67 -8.88 5.88
CA ILE A 465 -0.40 -9.07 6.87
C ILE A 465 -0.79 -7.73 7.50
N VAL A 466 0.19 -6.95 7.96
CA VAL A 466 -0.04 -5.61 8.54
C VAL A 466 -0.80 -4.72 7.57
N ASN A 467 -0.37 -4.67 6.31
CA ASN A 467 -1.02 -3.87 5.27
C ASN A 467 -2.44 -4.37 4.96
N THR A 468 -2.66 -5.68 4.86
CA THR A 468 -4.00 -6.24 4.61
C THR A 468 -4.97 -5.98 5.79
N VAL A 469 -4.48 -6.03 7.03
CA VAL A 469 -5.30 -5.66 8.21
C VAL A 469 -5.65 -4.18 8.17
N ALA A 470 -4.70 -3.30 7.87
CA ALA A 470 -4.94 -1.87 7.74
C ALA A 470 -5.97 -1.55 6.62
N ILE A 471 -5.86 -2.22 5.46
CA ILE A 471 -6.86 -2.11 4.40
C ILE A 471 -8.23 -2.56 4.86
N THR A 472 -8.32 -3.72 5.53
CA THR A 472 -9.59 -4.28 6.00
C THR A 472 -10.23 -3.34 7.03
N ALA A 473 -9.42 -2.73 7.90
CA ALA A 473 -9.84 -1.69 8.82
C ALA A 473 -10.41 -0.48 8.08
N ILE A 474 -9.74 0.04 7.05
CA ILE A 474 -10.24 1.17 6.23
C ILE A 474 -11.55 0.82 5.53
N GLN A 475 -11.66 -0.38 4.96
CA GLN A 475 -12.90 -0.83 4.31
C GLN A 475 -14.07 -0.92 5.31
N ALA A 476 -13.80 -1.28 6.57
CA ALA A 476 -14.79 -1.30 7.64
C ALA A 476 -15.22 0.10 8.14
N GLN A 477 -14.44 1.15 7.82
CA GLN A 477 -14.76 2.51 8.24
C GLN A 477 -15.80 3.19 7.35
N ALA A 478 -15.83 2.81 6.06
CA ALA A 478 -16.71 3.33 5.00
C ALA A 478 -18.15 2.85 5.17
#